data_AF-A0A956IHC1-F1
#
_entry.id   AF-A0A956IHC1-F1
#
_cell.length_a   1.000
_cell.length_b   1.000
_cell.length_c   1.000
_cell.angle_alpha   90.00
_cell.angle_beta   90.00
_cell.angle_gamma   90.00
#
_symmetry.space_group_name_H-M   'P 1'
#
loop_
_entity.id
_entity.type
_entity.pdbx_description
1 polymer ?
#
loop_
_entity_poly.entity_id
_entity_poly.type
_entity_poly.pdbx_seq_one_letter_code
_entity_poly.pdbx_strand_id
1 'polypeptide(L)' 'QNSMRYGWSREEVDAKLQQIMKSIHAACLEHGSEGGWVNYVKGANVAGFLKVADAMLDQGVV' A
#
# COMPACT_ATOMS: atom_id res chain seq x y z
N GLN A 1 -16.92 4.64 2.86
CA GLN A 1 -17.88 5.76 2.92
C GLN A 1 -19.24 5.34 2.37
N ASN A 2 -19.38 4.96 1.08
CA ASN A 2 -20.67 4.52 0.50
C ASN A 2 -21.23 3.21 1.10
N SER A 3 -20.41 2.18 1.24
CA SER A 3 -20.83 0.88 1.83
C SER A 3 -21.20 0.97 3.32
N MET A 4 -20.63 1.95 4.04
CA MET A 4 -20.90 2.20 5.46
C MET A 4 -21.99 3.26 5.68
N ARG A 5 -22.50 3.92 4.62
CA ARG A 5 -23.42 5.07 4.70
C ARG A 5 -22.99 6.18 5.68
N TYR A 6 -21.68 6.30 5.93
CA TYR A 6 -21.07 7.32 6.79
C TYR A 6 -20.21 8.27 5.94
N GLY A 7 -20.41 9.57 6.15
CA GLY A 7 -19.55 10.62 5.61
C GLY A 7 -18.45 10.94 6.61
N TRP A 8 -17.19 10.79 6.21
CA TRP A 8 -16.07 11.26 7.02
C TRP A 8 -15.92 12.77 6.87
N SER A 9 -15.43 13.43 7.92
CA SER A 9 -15.01 14.82 7.80
C SER A 9 -13.80 14.94 6.87
N ARG A 10 -13.51 16.16 6.42
CA ARG A 10 -12.35 16.43 5.57
C ARG A 10 -11.05 16.07 6.28
N GLU A 11 -10.97 16.36 7.57
CA GLU A 11 -9.83 16.11 8.45
C GLU A 11 -9.59 14.60 8.60
N GLU A 12 -10.66 13.82 8.76
CA GLU A 12 -10.58 12.35 8.82
C GLU A 12 -10.11 11.75 7.49
N VAL A 13 -10.58 12.28 6.36
CA VAL A 13 -10.12 11.86 5.02
C VAL A 13 -8.64 12.17 4.86
N ASP A 14 -8.19 13.37 5.23
CA ASP A 14 -6.80 13.78 5.10
C ASP A 14 -5.87 12.95 6.00
N ALA A 15 -6.24 12.74 7.27
CA ALA A 15 -5.47 11.92 8.19
C ALA A 15 -5.30 10.48 7.67
N LYS A 16 -6.37 9.89 7.13
CA LYS A 16 -6.32 8.55 6.52
C LYS A 16 -5.47 8.54 5.26
N LEU A 17 -5.59 9.56 4.40
CA LEU A 17 -4.75 9.68 3.21
C LEU A 17 -3.27 9.77 3.57
N GLN A 18 -2.91 10.62 4.53
CA GLN A 18 -1.54 10.74 5.03
C GLN A 18 -1.02 9.41 5.58
N GLN A 19 -1.85 8.67 6.33
CA GLN A 19 -1.49 7.35 6.83
C GLN A 19 -1.25 6.35 5.67
N ILE A 20 -2.13 6.32 4.67
CA ILE A 20 -1.98 5.45 3.49
C ILE A 20 -0.68 5.78 2.75
N MET A 21 -0.40 7.06 2.52
CA MET A 21 0.82 7.48 1.82
C MET A 21 2.09 7.11 2.59
N LYS A 22 2.09 7.21 3.92
CA LYS A 22 3.20 6.75 4.77
C LYS A 22 3.41 5.24 4.64
N SER A 23 2.34 4.45 4.62
CA SER A 23 2.42 3.00 4.42
C SER A 23 2.96 2.64 3.02
N ILE A 24 2.52 3.34 1.97
CA ILE A 24 3.04 3.15 0.61
C ILE A 24 4.54 3.45 0.55
N HIS A 25 4.96 4.57 1.16
CA HIS A 25 6.36 4.93 1.23
C HIS A 25 7.20 3.88 1.99
N ALA A 26 6.73 3.42 3.14
CA ALA A 26 7.41 2.38 3.91
C ALA A 26 7.60 1.08 3.11
N ALA A 27 6.58 0.63 2.37
CA ALA A 27 6.69 -0.55 1.50
C ALA A 27 7.72 -0.34 0.37
N CYS A 28 7.77 0.85 -0.22
CA CYS A 28 8.79 1.19 -1.22
C CYS A 28 10.21 1.22 -0.62
N LEU A 29 10.37 1.68 0.63
CA LEU A 29 11.65 1.61 1.33
C LEU A 29 12.07 0.15 1.55
N GLU A 30 11.17 -0.69 2.04
CA GLU A 30 11.46 -2.09 2.34
C GLU A 30 11.90 -2.88 1.11
N HIS A 31 11.23 -2.69 -0.03
CA HIS A 31 11.47 -3.49 -1.23
C HIS A 31 12.33 -2.79 -2.31
N GLY A 32 12.59 -1.49 -2.16
CA GLY A 32 13.30 -0.68 -3.14
C GLY A 32 14.62 -0.08 -2.66
N SER A 33 15.00 -0.26 -1.39
CA SER A 33 16.25 0.29 -0.87
C SER A 33 17.48 -0.41 -1.47
N GLU A 34 18.37 0.38 -2.07
CA GLU A 34 19.59 -0.08 -2.71
C GLU A 34 20.76 0.87 -2.38
N GLY A 35 21.78 0.37 -1.67
CA GLY A 35 23.06 1.08 -1.54
C GLY A 35 23.01 2.53 -1.07
N GLY A 36 21.99 2.93 -0.30
CA GLY A 36 21.82 4.29 0.22
C GLY A 36 20.80 5.17 -0.50
N TRP A 37 20.12 4.67 -1.53
CA TRP A 37 18.98 5.34 -2.17
C TRP A 37 17.79 4.37 -2.32
N VAL A 38 16.63 4.89 -2.73
CA VAL A 38 15.38 4.12 -2.81
C VAL A 38 14.85 4.14 -4.24
N ASN A 39 14.76 2.97 -4.85
CA ASN A 39 14.13 2.77 -6.13
C ASN A 39 12.61 2.55 -5.94
N TYR A 40 11.84 3.63 -6.00
CA TYR A 40 10.39 3.59 -5.82
C TYR A 40 9.65 2.77 -6.88
N VAL A 41 10.13 2.76 -8.13
CA VAL A 41 9.49 1.97 -9.20
C VAL A 41 9.62 0.49 -8.89
N LYS A 42 10.83 0.05 -8.53
CA LYS A 42 11.08 -1.32 -8.11
C LYS A 42 10.31 -1.66 -6.83
N GLY A 43 10.41 -0.82 -5.82
CA GLY A 43 9.75 -1.04 -4.52
C GLY A 43 8.22 -1.14 -4.66
N ALA A 44 7.60 -0.23 -5.41
CA ALA A 44 6.15 -0.26 -5.64
C ALA A 44 5.71 -1.50 -6.41
N ASN A 45 6.45 -1.89 -7.44
CA ASN A 45 6.13 -3.08 -8.24
C ASN A 45 6.25 -4.37 -7.41
N VAL A 46 7.32 -4.52 -6.63
CA VAL A 46 7.52 -5.69 -5.76
C VAL A 46 6.47 -5.74 -4.66
N ALA A 47 6.23 -4.63 -3.96
CA ALA A 47 5.22 -4.56 -2.90
C ALA A 47 3.81 -4.86 -3.41
N GLY A 48 3.43 -4.29 -4.56
CA GLY A 48 2.14 -4.52 -5.19
C GLY A 48 1.98 -5.97 -5.65
N PHE A 49 3.03 -6.55 -6.24
CA PHE A 49 3.03 -7.94 -6.68
C PHE A 49 2.87 -8.91 -5.51
N LEU A 50 3.66 -8.76 -4.44
CA LEU A 50 3.59 -9.62 -3.25
C LEU A 50 2.18 -9.66 -2.67
N LYS A 51 1.55 -8.48 -2.49
CA LYS A 51 0.20 -8.40 -1.93
C LYS A 51 -0.83 -9.19 -2.74
N VAL A 52 -0.73 -9.17 -4.07
CA VAL A 52 -1.64 -9.92 -4.95
C VAL A 52 -1.28 -11.40 -4.96
N ALA A 53 0.01 -11.73 -5.06
CA ALA A 53 0.50 -13.10 -5.07
C ALA A 53 0.12 -13.84 -3.78
N ASP A 54 0.31 -13.23 -2.61
CA ASP A 54 -0.08 -13.79 -1.31
C ASP A 54 -1.59 -14.06 -1.28
N ALA A 55 -2.41 -13.10 -1.73
CA ALA A 55 -3.86 -13.29 -1.81
C ALA A 55 -4.27 -14.40 -2.80
N MET A 56 -3.54 -14.58 -3.90
CA MET A 56 -3.77 -15.67 -4.85
C MET A 56 -3.38 -17.03 -4.26
N LEU A 57 -2.27 -17.10 -3.51
CA LEU A 57 -1.85 -18.31 -2.81
C LEU A 57 -2.85 -18.71 -1.72
N ASP A 58 -3.34 -17.73 -0.95
CA ASP A 58 -4.34 -17.93 0.10
C ASP A 58 -5.69 -18.45 -0.45
N GLN A 59 -6.07 -18.02 -1.65
CA GLN A 59 -7.29 -18.50 -2.33
C GLN A 59 -7.12 -19.89 -2.96
N GLY A 60 -5.88 -20.38 -3.09
CA GLY A 60 -5.57 -21.67 -3.71
C GLY A 60 -5.82 -21.70 -5.22
N VAL A 61 -5.82 -22.90 -5.79
CA VAL A 61 -6.21 -23.11 -7.20
C VAL A 61 -7.73 -23.16 -7.25
N VAL A 62 -8.33 -22.12 -7.82
CA VAL A 62 -9.79 -21.97 -8.01
C VAL A 62 -10.20 -22.41 -9.41
#